data_AF-A0A7S3TYL6-F1
#
_entry.id   AF-A0A7S3TYL6-F1
#
_cell.length_a   1.000
_cell.length_b   1.000
_cell.length_c   1.000
_cell.angle_alpha   90.00
_cell.angle_beta   90.00
_cell.angle_gamma   90.00
#
_symmetry.space_group_name_H-M   'P 1'
#
loop_
_entity.id
_entity.type
_entity.pdbx_description
1 polymer ?
#
loop_
_entity_poly.entity_id
_entity_poly.type
_entity_poly.pdbx_seq_one_letter_code
_entity_poly.pdbx_strand_id
1 'polypeptide(L)'
;RVVTLEMIMESLESTIGTGVDADAPLMEAGLDSLGAVELGNQLQQESGMTLPSTLIFDYPTARQLAGYFKEEADKANGTGDAAVGDGLAPKAAVNLEAQVKAYGLSSKLPLGITKPSQLRQIAACSGDAISEVPPMRWSLADADTLGEVIGQRVRHGGFLREAELFDNARFSVSPAEAIAMDPQQRLLMEYGYE
;
A
#
# COMPACT_ATOMS: atom_id res chain seq x y z
N ARG A 1 -25.93 6.74 -23.92
CA ARG A 1 -25.63 5.91 -25.12
C ARG A 1 -24.70 4.79 -24.64
N VAL A 2 -24.80 3.54 -25.12
CA VAL A 2 -23.90 2.49 -24.61
C VAL A 2 -22.50 2.75 -25.15
N VAL A 3 -21.54 2.96 -24.26
CA VAL A 3 -20.13 3.13 -24.61
C VAL A 3 -19.55 1.75 -24.93
N THR A 4 -19.13 1.52 -26.16
CA THR A 4 -18.52 0.26 -26.60
C THR A 4 -16.99 0.35 -26.55
N LEU A 5 -16.31 -0.80 -26.52
CA LEU A 5 -14.84 -0.87 -26.55
C LEU A 5 -14.25 -0.15 -27.77
N GLU A 6 -14.89 -0.26 -28.93
CA GLU A 6 -14.46 0.41 -30.16
C GLU A 6 -14.45 1.94 -30.02
N MET A 7 -15.47 2.51 -29.37
CA MET A 7 -15.55 3.95 -29.14
C MET A 7 -14.49 4.44 -28.14
N ILE A 8 -14.19 3.64 -27.11
CA ILE A 8 -13.12 3.96 -26.15
C ILE A 8 -11.76 3.96 -26.85
N MET A 9 -11.52 2.99 -27.74
CA MET A 9 -10.28 2.90 -28.51
C MET A 9 -10.13 4.07 -29.49
N GLU A 10 -11.22 4.52 -30.13
CA GLU A 10 -11.23 5.69 -31.00
C GLU A 10 -10.93 6.99 -30.22
N SER A 11 -11.56 7.18 -29.05
CA SER A 11 -11.28 8.32 -28.17
C SER A 11 -9.85 8.30 -27.61
N LEU A 12 -9.30 7.12 -27.34
CA LEU A 12 -7.89 6.95 -26.95
C LEU A 12 -6.93 7.28 -28.09
N GLU A 13 -7.21 6.85 -29.31
CA GLU A 13 -6.39 7.16 -30.48
C GLU A 13 -6.42 8.66 -30.80
N SER A 14 -7.57 9.32 -30.63
CA SER A 14 -7.71 10.78 -30.76
C SER A 14 -6.89 11.56 -29.71
N THR A 15 -6.79 11.03 -28.49
CA THR A 15 -6.11 11.69 -27.36
C THR A 15 -4.60 11.43 -27.34
N ILE A 16 -4.18 10.18 -27.60
CA ILE A 16 -2.78 9.73 -27.52
C ILE A 16 -2.10 9.82 -28.90
N GLY A 17 -2.87 9.80 -30.00
CA GLY A 17 -2.35 9.90 -31.38
C GLY A 17 -1.69 8.63 -31.91
N THR A 18 -1.75 7.51 -31.17
CA THR A 18 -1.19 6.22 -31.58
C THR A 18 -2.13 5.07 -31.21
N GLY A 19 -2.02 3.94 -31.93
CA GLY A 19 -2.81 2.75 -31.64
C GLY A 19 -2.37 2.10 -30.33
N VAL A 20 -3.31 2.00 -29.38
CA VAL A 20 -3.12 1.42 -28.05
C VAL A 20 -3.60 -0.03 -28.03
N ASP A 21 -2.94 -0.91 -27.28
CA ASP A 21 -3.44 -2.25 -27.00
C ASP A 21 -4.54 -2.18 -25.92
N ALA A 22 -5.69 -2.83 -26.17
CA ALA A 22 -6.84 -2.78 -25.29
C ALA A 22 -6.59 -3.32 -23.87
N ASP A 23 -5.55 -4.15 -23.71
CA ASP A 23 -5.14 -4.76 -22.45
C ASP A 23 -3.87 -4.13 -21.84
N ALA A 24 -3.24 -3.17 -22.53
CA ALA A 24 -2.08 -2.45 -22.00
C ALA A 24 -2.49 -1.33 -21.03
N PRO A 25 -1.72 -1.08 -19.95
CA PRO A 25 -1.96 0.05 -19.07
C PRO A 25 -1.91 1.38 -19.84
N LEU A 26 -2.95 2.19 -19.74
CA LEU A 26 -3.09 3.44 -20.50
C LEU A 26 -1.94 4.42 -20.24
N MET A 27 -1.44 4.49 -19.00
CA MET A 27 -0.31 5.33 -18.63
C MET A 27 1.00 4.89 -19.31
N GLU A 28 1.19 3.57 -19.50
CA GLU A 28 2.34 3.03 -20.24
C GLU A 28 2.19 3.22 -21.74
N ALA A 29 0.94 3.25 -22.22
CA ALA A 29 0.60 3.54 -23.61
C ALA A 29 0.73 5.03 -23.99
N GLY A 30 1.10 5.90 -23.05
CA GLY A 30 1.35 7.32 -23.30
C GLY A 30 0.22 8.26 -22.87
N LEU A 31 -0.78 7.77 -22.14
CA LEU A 31 -1.79 8.64 -21.52
C LEU A 31 -1.16 9.38 -20.33
N ASP A 32 -1.09 10.71 -20.41
CA ASP A 32 -0.62 11.55 -19.31
C ASP A 32 -1.80 12.05 -18.44
N SER A 33 -1.49 12.81 -17.37
CA SER A 33 -2.52 13.32 -16.45
C SER A 33 -3.51 14.27 -17.11
N LEU A 34 -3.13 14.99 -18.17
CA LEU A 34 -4.02 15.90 -18.89
C LEU A 34 -4.94 15.12 -19.83
N GLY A 35 -4.36 14.20 -20.62
CA GLY A 35 -5.08 13.29 -21.50
C GLY A 35 -6.05 12.40 -20.74
N ALA A 36 -5.73 11.99 -19.51
CA ALA A 36 -6.67 11.28 -18.65
C ALA A 36 -7.92 12.13 -18.35
N VAL A 37 -7.75 13.40 -17.99
CA VAL A 37 -8.88 14.30 -17.73
C VAL A 37 -9.71 14.56 -19.00
N GLU A 38 -9.04 14.75 -20.14
CA GLU A 38 -9.70 14.96 -21.43
C GLU A 38 -10.51 13.74 -21.87
N LEU A 39 -9.93 12.53 -21.78
CA LEU A 39 -10.61 11.26 -22.06
C LEU A 39 -11.82 11.05 -21.14
N GLY A 40 -11.66 11.33 -19.84
CA GLY A 40 -12.75 11.24 -18.86
C GLY A 40 -13.92 12.17 -19.20
N ASN A 41 -13.63 13.41 -19.61
CA ASN A 41 -14.63 14.38 -20.03
C ASN A 41 -15.34 13.95 -21.33
N GLN A 42 -14.62 13.42 -22.32
CA GLN A 42 -15.19 12.91 -23.56
C GLN A 42 -16.15 11.73 -23.28
N LEU A 43 -15.69 10.73 -22.51
CA LEU A 43 -16.50 9.57 -22.15
C LEU A 43 -17.73 9.96 -21.32
N GLN A 44 -17.63 10.97 -20.46
CA GLN A 44 -18.77 11.52 -19.72
C GLN A 44 -19.80 12.17 -20.65
N GLN A 45 -19.35 12.94 -21.64
CA GLN A 45 -20.25 13.57 -22.62
C GLN A 45 -20.96 12.53 -23.50
N GLU A 46 -20.26 11.48 -23.92
CA GLU A 46 -20.81 10.44 -24.80
C GLU A 46 -21.74 9.46 -24.08
N SER A 47 -21.38 9.07 -22.86
CA SER A 47 -22.20 8.20 -22.02
C SER A 47 -23.43 8.93 -21.47
N GLY A 48 -23.29 10.23 -21.16
CA GLY A 48 -24.27 11.03 -20.42
C GLY A 48 -24.27 10.75 -18.92
N MET A 49 -23.22 10.12 -18.39
CA MET A 49 -23.12 9.65 -17.01
C MET A 49 -22.18 10.50 -16.17
N THR A 50 -22.46 10.63 -14.88
CA THR A 50 -21.52 11.26 -13.95
C THR A 50 -20.40 10.28 -13.61
N LEU A 51 -19.21 10.47 -14.20
CA LEU A 51 -18.06 9.60 -13.98
C LEU A 51 -17.19 10.11 -12.82
N PRO A 52 -16.67 9.21 -11.96
CA PRO A 52 -15.65 9.58 -10.97
C PRO A 52 -14.37 10.10 -11.65
N SER A 53 -13.72 11.09 -11.05
CA SER A 53 -12.43 11.61 -11.54
C SER A 53 -11.29 10.59 -11.43
N THR A 54 -11.47 9.50 -10.69
CA THR A 54 -10.49 8.42 -10.50
C THR A 54 -10.67 7.27 -11.49
N LEU A 55 -11.69 7.28 -12.34
CA LEU A 55 -12.09 6.13 -13.17
C LEU A 55 -10.92 5.53 -13.98
N ILE A 56 -10.08 6.36 -14.57
CA ILE A 56 -8.94 5.92 -15.40
C ILE A 56 -7.85 5.24 -14.55
N PHE A 57 -7.72 5.61 -13.29
CA PHE A 57 -6.80 4.96 -12.35
C PHE A 57 -7.39 3.65 -11.79
N ASP A 58 -8.71 3.61 -11.59
CA ASP A 58 -9.42 2.43 -11.11
C ASP A 58 -9.54 1.34 -12.19
N TYR A 59 -9.59 1.75 -13.47
CA TYR A 59 -9.71 0.90 -14.65
C TYR A 59 -8.60 1.24 -15.66
N PRO A 60 -7.35 0.80 -15.43
CA PRO A 60 -6.18 1.25 -16.17
C PRO A 60 -6.06 0.72 -17.62
N THR A 61 -7.06 0.04 -18.17
CA THR A 61 -7.05 -0.49 -19.54
C THR A 61 -8.34 -0.17 -20.28
N ALA A 62 -8.31 -0.10 -21.61
CA ALA A 62 -9.50 0.18 -22.42
C ALA A 62 -10.58 -0.91 -22.24
N ARG A 63 -10.16 -2.17 -22.07
CA ARG A 63 -11.08 -3.30 -21.80
C ARG A 63 -11.79 -3.16 -20.47
N GLN A 64 -11.09 -2.73 -19.43
CA GLN A 64 -11.67 -2.50 -18.11
C GLN A 64 -12.66 -1.32 -18.11
N LEU A 65 -12.34 -0.23 -18.81
CA LEU A 65 -13.28 0.89 -19.00
C LEU A 65 -14.55 0.44 -19.73
N ALA A 66 -14.42 -0.36 -20.80
CA ALA A 66 -15.57 -0.92 -21.51
C ALA A 66 -16.43 -1.82 -20.60
N GLY A 67 -15.79 -2.61 -19.72
CA GLY A 67 -16.47 -3.42 -18.72
C GLY A 67 -17.30 -2.58 -17.75
N TYR A 68 -16.74 -1.49 -17.23
CA TYR A 68 -17.43 -0.57 -16.34
C TYR A 68 -18.71 0.02 -16.97
N PHE A 69 -18.63 0.52 -18.20
CA PHE A 69 -19.81 1.07 -18.88
C PHE A 69 -20.86 0.01 -19.22
N LYS A 70 -20.45 -1.23 -19.50
CA LYS A 70 -21.37 -2.34 -19.73
C LYS A 70 -22.12 -2.70 -18.45
N GLU A 71 -21.42 -2.84 -17.32
CA GLU A 71 -22.04 -3.11 -16.03
C GLU A 71 -23.02 -2.00 -15.63
N GLU A 72 -22.66 -0.74 -15.86
CA GLU A 72 -23.52 0.39 -15.48
C GLU A 72 -24.75 0.52 -16.42
N ALA A 73 -24.60 0.16 -17.69
CA ALA A 73 -25.73 0.03 -18.62
C ALA A 73 -26.66 -1.13 -18.26
N ASP A 74 -26.10 -2.27 -17.83
CA ASP A 74 -26.86 -3.45 -17.39
C ASP A 74 -27.65 -3.16 -16.10
N LYS A 75 -27.07 -2.40 -15.16
CA LYS A 75 -27.78 -1.89 -13.97
C LYS A 75 -28.92 -0.93 -14.32
N ALA A 76 -28.72 -0.06 -15.32
CA ALA A 76 -29.73 0.89 -15.76
C ALA A 76 -30.91 0.25 -16.51
N ASN A 77 -30.69 -0.86 -17.21
CA ASN A 77 -31.71 -1.55 -18.02
C ASN A 77 -32.53 -2.61 -17.25
N GLY A 78 -32.30 -2.81 -15.95
CA GLY A 78 -33.18 -3.62 -15.10
C GLY A 78 -33.24 -5.11 -15.47
N THR A 79 -32.33 -5.61 -16.30
CA THR A 79 -32.12 -7.05 -16.50
C THR A 79 -31.16 -7.56 -15.45
N GLY A 80 -31.64 -7.60 -14.20
CA GLY A 80 -31.01 -8.36 -13.14
C GLY A 80 -31.17 -9.85 -13.42
N ASP A 81 -30.32 -10.40 -14.28
CA ASP A 81 -30.04 -11.83 -14.25
C ASP A 81 -28.61 -12.02 -13.76
N ALA A 82 -28.50 -12.76 -12.66
CA ALA A 82 -27.26 -12.99 -11.96
C ALA A 82 -26.38 -13.94 -12.79
N ALA A 83 -25.37 -13.38 -13.45
CA ALA A 83 -24.26 -14.16 -14.00
C ALA A 83 -22.93 -13.49 -13.63
N VAL A 84 -22.14 -14.27 -12.90
CA VAL A 84 -20.86 -13.95 -12.27
C VAL A 84 -19.83 -13.57 -13.33
N GLY A 85 -19.23 -12.37 -13.19
CA GLY A 85 -18.05 -11.92 -13.92
C GLY A 85 -17.34 -10.85 -13.10
N ASP A 86 -16.05 -11.05 -12.83
CA ASP A 86 -15.20 -10.33 -11.88
C ASP A 86 -15.07 -8.82 -12.15
N GLY A 87 -16.03 -8.04 -11.65
CA GLY A 87 -15.94 -6.59 -11.50
C GLY A 87 -15.47 -6.19 -10.09
N LEU A 88 -14.42 -5.36 -10.04
CA LEU A 88 -13.80 -4.76 -8.86
C LEU A 88 -14.76 -3.80 -8.11
N ALA A 89 -15.83 -4.34 -7.53
CA ALA A 89 -16.53 -3.64 -6.46
C ALA A 89 -15.65 -3.63 -5.19
N PRO A 90 -15.56 -2.52 -4.43
CA PRO A 90 -14.99 -2.57 -3.08
C PRO A 90 -15.94 -3.38 -2.20
N LYS A 91 -15.76 -4.72 -2.20
CA LYS A 91 -16.34 -5.62 -1.20
C LYS A 91 -15.57 -5.42 0.11
N ALA A 92 -15.97 -4.42 0.87
CA ALA A 92 -15.72 -4.37 2.30
C ALA A 92 -17.05 -4.37 3.08
N ALA A 93 -17.99 -5.22 2.67
CA ALA A 93 -18.75 -5.93 3.70
C ALA A 93 -17.72 -6.85 4.36
N VAL A 94 -17.28 -6.50 5.57
CA VAL A 94 -16.36 -7.33 6.36
C VAL A 94 -17.03 -8.69 6.50
N ASN A 95 -16.59 -9.64 5.68
CA ASN A 95 -17.04 -11.01 5.81
C ASN A 95 -16.37 -11.52 7.09
N LEU A 96 -17.13 -11.54 8.19
CA LEU A 96 -16.66 -12.04 9.49
C LEU A 96 -16.28 -13.52 9.44
N GLU A 97 -16.59 -14.22 8.34
CA GLU A 97 -16.19 -15.59 8.05
C GLU A 97 -14.97 -15.70 7.11
N ALA A 98 -14.36 -14.58 6.70
CA ALA A 98 -13.17 -14.59 5.87
C ALA A 98 -12.00 -15.26 6.62
N GLN A 99 -11.53 -16.38 6.09
CA GLN A 99 -10.38 -17.09 6.65
C GLN A 99 -9.09 -16.31 6.38
N VAL A 100 -8.55 -15.67 7.40
CA VAL A 100 -7.21 -15.06 7.36
C VAL A 100 -6.18 -16.16 7.59
N LYS A 101 -5.25 -16.33 6.64
CA LYS A 101 -4.12 -17.26 6.74
C LYS A 101 -2.83 -16.46 6.86
N ALA A 102 -2.02 -16.78 7.86
CA ALA A 102 -0.67 -16.22 7.99
C ALA A 102 0.34 -17.15 7.31
N TYR A 103 1.08 -16.64 6.33
CA TYR A 103 2.07 -17.41 5.56
C TYR A 103 3.51 -17.20 6.01
N GLY A 104 3.79 -16.05 6.62
CA GLY A 104 5.12 -15.67 7.07
C GLY A 104 5.04 -14.76 8.27
N LEU A 105 6.17 -14.66 8.97
CA LEU A 105 6.38 -13.74 10.08
C LEU A 105 7.85 -13.35 10.06
N SER A 106 8.12 -12.06 9.87
CA SER A 106 9.39 -11.48 10.25
C SER A 106 9.21 -10.48 11.38
N SER A 107 10.14 -10.47 12.33
CA SER A 107 10.09 -9.54 13.46
C SER A 107 11.50 -9.27 14.01
N LYS A 108 11.71 -8.05 14.48
CA LYS A 108 12.85 -7.67 15.31
C LYS A 108 12.32 -7.38 16.70
N LEU A 109 12.83 -8.09 17.70
CA LEU A 109 12.41 -7.94 19.09
C LEU A 109 13.62 -7.60 19.97
N PRO A 110 13.38 -7.11 21.21
CA PRO A 110 14.46 -6.87 22.17
C PRO A 110 15.38 -8.09 22.36
N LEU A 111 16.60 -7.85 22.85
CA LEU A 111 17.70 -8.83 22.90
C LEU A 111 18.21 -9.32 21.54
N GLY A 112 17.76 -8.74 20.42
CA GLY A 112 18.17 -9.16 19.08
C GLY A 112 17.51 -10.45 18.62
N ILE A 113 16.32 -10.74 19.16
CA ILE A 113 15.51 -11.89 18.74
C ILE A 113 14.93 -11.57 17.37
N THR A 114 15.23 -12.44 16.39
CA THR A 114 14.69 -12.33 15.03
C THR A 114 13.96 -13.60 14.59
N LYS A 115 14.12 -14.71 15.33
CA LYS A 115 13.55 -16.00 14.98
C LYS A 115 12.46 -16.43 15.98
N PRO A 116 11.35 -17.04 15.52
CA PRO A 116 10.32 -17.57 16.40
C PRO A 116 10.83 -18.60 17.42
N SER A 117 11.87 -19.36 17.08
CA SER A 117 12.50 -20.33 18.01
C SER A 117 13.15 -19.65 19.22
N GLN A 118 13.81 -18.52 19.02
CA GLN A 118 14.44 -17.73 20.09
C GLN A 118 13.37 -17.12 21.00
N LEU A 119 12.29 -16.61 20.42
CA LEU A 119 11.15 -16.09 21.19
C LEU A 119 10.54 -17.17 22.08
N ARG A 120 10.32 -18.37 21.54
CA ARG A 120 9.80 -19.51 22.33
C ARG A 120 10.74 -19.89 23.47
N GLN A 121 12.05 -19.88 23.24
CA GLN A 121 13.03 -20.20 24.27
C GLN A 121 12.98 -19.18 25.42
N ILE A 122 12.94 -17.89 25.11
CA ILE A 122 12.86 -16.84 26.13
C ILE A 122 11.54 -16.91 26.90
N ALA A 123 10.42 -17.13 26.21
CA ALA A 123 9.12 -17.30 26.87
C ALA A 123 9.12 -18.52 27.80
N ALA A 124 9.66 -19.66 27.37
CA ALA A 124 9.73 -20.89 28.16
C ALA A 124 10.67 -20.77 29.37
N CYS A 125 11.72 -19.95 29.28
CA CYS A 125 12.67 -19.70 30.35
C CYS A 125 12.30 -18.48 31.21
N SER A 126 11.15 -17.84 30.98
CA SER A 126 10.78 -16.58 31.64
C SER A 126 11.88 -15.51 31.55
N GLY A 127 12.53 -15.39 30.40
CA GLY A 127 13.62 -14.45 30.18
C GLY A 127 13.13 -13.01 30.19
N ASP A 128 13.88 -12.14 30.86
CA ASP A 128 13.65 -10.69 30.91
C ASP A 128 14.41 -10.00 29.77
N ALA A 129 13.70 -9.18 29.00
CA ALA A 129 14.24 -8.42 27.89
C ALA A 129 14.37 -6.92 28.19
N ILE A 130 14.11 -6.51 29.43
CA ILE A 130 14.28 -5.15 29.91
C ILE A 130 15.76 -4.90 30.18
N SER A 131 16.26 -3.78 29.64
CA SER A 131 17.61 -3.29 29.92
C SER A 131 17.57 -1.80 30.25
N GLU A 132 18.69 -1.26 30.74
CA GLU A 132 18.87 0.18 30.72
C GLU A 132 18.83 0.72 29.28
N VAL A 133 18.43 1.98 29.14
CA VAL A 133 18.39 2.67 27.85
C VAL A 133 19.77 2.69 27.19
N PRO A 134 19.88 2.35 25.90
CA PRO A 134 21.13 2.50 25.16
C PRO A 134 21.58 3.96 25.14
N PRO A 135 22.90 4.24 25.28
CA PRO A 135 23.42 5.60 25.33
C PRO A 135 23.19 6.40 24.04
N MET A 136 22.93 5.70 22.92
CA MET A 136 22.59 6.31 21.63
C MET A 136 21.16 6.88 21.57
N ARG A 137 20.32 6.68 22.59
CA ARG A 137 18.95 7.23 22.62
C ARG A 137 18.90 8.54 23.39
N TRP A 138 19.04 8.47 24.71
CA TRP A 138 19.16 9.63 25.59
C TRP A 138 20.12 9.33 26.73
N SER A 139 20.69 10.38 27.30
CA SER A 139 21.58 10.27 28.46
C SER A 139 20.78 10.03 29.72
N LEU A 140 21.25 9.10 30.56
CA LEU A 140 20.69 8.87 31.89
C LEU A 140 20.93 10.06 32.83
N ALA A 141 21.99 10.83 32.61
CA ALA A 141 22.24 12.04 33.39
C ALA A 141 21.14 13.10 33.17
N ASP A 142 20.64 13.21 31.94
CA ASP A 142 19.54 14.12 31.61
C ASP A 142 18.22 13.60 32.20
N ALA A 143 18.01 12.28 32.17
CA ALA A 143 16.83 11.65 32.78
C ALA A 143 16.74 11.88 34.30
N ASP A 144 17.87 11.88 35.01
CA ASP A 144 17.92 12.10 36.45
C ASP A 144 17.50 13.55 36.83
N THR A 145 17.51 14.48 35.88
CA THR A 145 17.02 15.87 36.07
C THR A 145 15.49 16.00 36.02
N LEU A 146 14.77 15.01 35.48
CA LEU A 146 13.32 15.05 35.26
C LEU A 146 12.49 14.74 36.53
N GLY A 147 13.15 14.60 37.68
CA GLY A 147 12.55 14.19 38.95
C GLY A 147 12.46 12.67 39.09
N GLU A 148 12.45 12.21 40.34
CA GLU A 148 12.70 10.79 40.70
C GLU A 148 11.75 9.80 40.01
N VAL A 149 10.45 10.12 39.94
CA VAL A 149 9.43 9.23 39.35
C VAL A 149 9.58 9.11 37.83
N ILE A 150 9.91 10.21 37.14
CA ILE A 150 10.05 10.21 35.68
C ILE A 150 11.39 9.58 35.29
N GLY A 151 12.48 9.96 35.97
CA GLY A 151 13.82 9.41 35.75
C GLY A 151 13.86 7.88 35.86
N GLN A 152 13.19 7.31 36.87
CA GLN A 152 13.10 5.85 37.01
C GLN A 152 12.32 5.18 35.86
N ARG A 153 11.27 5.82 35.33
CA ARG A 153 10.45 5.26 34.24
C ARG A 153 11.15 5.31 32.87
N VAL A 154 12.02 6.28 32.64
CA VAL A 154 12.73 6.42 31.37
C VAL A 154 14.10 5.72 31.34
N ARG A 155 14.51 5.13 32.47
CA ARG A 155 15.80 4.42 32.59
C ARG A 155 15.78 3.03 31.98
N HIS A 156 14.65 2.31 32.11
CA HIS A 156 14.54 0.90 31.71
C HIS A 156 13.47 0.67 30.64
N GLY A 157 13.75 -0.21 29.68
CA GLY A 157 12.82 -0.57 28.62
C GLY A 157 13.32 -1.74 27.78
N GLY A 158 12.45 -2.26 26.91
CA GLY A 158 12.83 -3.25 25.90
C GLY A 158 13.25 -2.55 24.61
N PHE A 159 14.55 -2.54 24.31
CA PHE A 159 15.09 -1.82 23.15
C PHE A 159 15.49 -2.76 22.03
N LEU A 160 15.17 -2.36 20.80
CA LEU A 160 15.71 -3.00 19.61
C LEU A 160 17.21 -2.67 19.50
N ARG A 161 18.01 -3.71 19.29
CA ARG A 161 19.43 -3.55 18.94
C ARG A 161 19.53 -3.08 17.50
N GLU A 162 20.49 -2.20 17.23
CA GLU A 162 20.84 -1.82 15.86
C GLU A 162 19.62 -1.30 15.08
N ALA A 163 18.74 -0.54 15.73
CA ALA A 163 17.55 0.03 15.07
C ALA A 163 17.93 1.15 14.09
N GLU A 164 19.12 1.71 14.26
CA GLU A 164 19.71 2.74 13.42
C GLU A 164 20.39 2.18 12.15
N LEU A 165 20.61 0.86 12.04
CA LEU A 165 21.19 0.24 10.85
C LEU A 165 20.14 0.06 9.75
N PHE A 166 20.55 0.24 8.50
CA PHE A 166 19.71 0.06 7.32
C PHE A 166 20.56 -0.17 6.06
N ASP A 167 20.24 -1.18 5.26
CA ASP A 167 20.88 -1.42 3.95
C ASP A 167 20.28 -0.50 2.87
N ASN A 168 20.71 0.76 2.86
CA ASN A 168 20.19 1.76 1.94
C ASN A 168 20.47 1.44 0.46
N ALA A 169 21.57 0.75 0.16
CA ALA A 169 21.93 0.38 -1.20
C ALA A 169 20.94 -0.64 -1.79
N ARG A 170 20.46 -1.58 -0.97
CA ARG A 170 19.46 -2.58 -1.37
C ARG A 170 18.13 -1.97 -1.81
N PHE A 171 17.76 -0.84 -1.20
CA PHE A 171 16.49 -0.15 -1.47
C PHE A 171 16.65 1.07 -2.40
N SER A 172 17.83 1.27 -3.00
CA SER A 172 18.13 2.42 -3.86
C SER A 172 17.92 3.77 -3.16
N VAL A 173 18.13 3.84 -1.84
CA VAL A 173 18.02 5.05 -1.04
C VAL A 173 19.40 5.70 -0.87
N SER A 174 19.49 7.01 -1.09
CA SER A 174 20.77 7.72 -0.93
C SER A 174 21.22 7.76 0.54
N PRO A 175 22.55 7.83 0.84
CA PRO A 175 23.01 7.90 2.23
C PRO A 175 22.44 9.09 3.02
N ALA A 176 22.28 10.25 2.36
CA ALA A 176 21.72 11.45 2.99
C ALA A 176 20.24 11.27 3.37
N GLU A 177 19.48 10.61 2.51
CA GLU A 177 18.07 10.29 2.76
C GLU A 177 17.93 9.23 3.86
N ALA A 178 18.73 8.16 3.82
CA ALA A 178 18.69 7.09 4.81
C ALA A 178 18.92 7.59 6.26
N ILE A 179 19.78 8.61 6.44
CA ILE A 179 20.02 9.24 7.75
C ILE A 179 18.78 10.01 8.24
N ALA A 180 18.06 10.66 7.33
CA ALA A 180 16.86 11.44 7.65
C ALA A 180 15.60 10.58 7.84
N MET A 181 15.61 9.34 7.34
CA MET A 181 14.48 8.42 7.47
C MET A 181 14.23 7.99 8.91
N ASP A 182 12.95 7.90 9.28
CA ASP A 182 12.51 7.31 10.54
C ASP A 182 12.98 5.84 10.60
N PRO A 183 13.66 5.39 11.68
CA PRO A 183 13.99 3.98 11.90
C PRO A 183 12.83 3.01 11.69
N GLN A 184 11.59 3.40 11.98
CA GLN A 184 10.40 2.55 11.78
C GLN A 184 10.14 2.27 10.31
N GLN A 185 10.35 3.25 9.42
CA GLN A 185 10.21 3.07 7.99
C GLN A 185 11.30 2.14 7.45
N ARG A 186 12.54 2.32 7.91
CA ARG A 186 13.68 1.48 7.55
C ARG A 186 13.47 0.03 7.95
N LEU A 187 13.00 -0.21 9.18
CA LEU A 187 12.63 -1.55 9.65
C LEU A 187 11.48 -2.15 8.85
N LEU A 188 10.44 -1.39 8.51
CA LEU A 188 9.34 -1.90 7.69
C LEU A 188 9.82 -2.34 6.30
N MET A 189 10.75 -1.61 5.70
CA MET A 189 11.30 -1.94 4.39
C MET A 189 12.14 -3.22 4.41
N GLU A 190 13.03 -3.37 5.40
CA GLU A 190 13.85 -4.58 5.55
C GLU A 190 12.99 -5.81 5.87
N TYR A 191 12.15 -5.71 6.89
CA TYR A 191 11.36 -6.85 7.39
C TYR A 191 10.12 -7.16 6.53
N GLY A 192 9.70 -6.22 5.69
CA GLY A 192 8.67 -6.46 4.67
C GLY A 192 9.21 -7.20 3.45
N TYR A 193 10.53 -7.26 3.27
CA TYR A 193 11.18 -7.97 2.16
C TYR A 193 11.56 -9.43 2.49
N GLU A 194 11.85 -9.73 3.75
CA GLU A 194 12.19 -11.09 4.24
C GLU A 194 11.04 -12.11 4.11
#